data_AF-A0A7Y1XQN9-F1
#
_entry.id   AF-A0A7Y1XQN9-F1
#
_cell.length_a   1.000
_cell.length_b   1.000
_cell.length_c   1.000
_cell.angle_alpha   90.00
_cell.angle_beta   90.00
_cell.angle_gamma   90.00
#
_symmetry.space_group_name_H-M   'P 1'
#
loop_
_entity.id
_entity.type
_entity.pdbx_description
1 polymer ?
#
loop_
_entity_poly.entity_id
_entity_poly.type
_entity_poly.pdbx_seq_one_letter_code
_entity_poly.pdbx_strand_id
1 'polypeptide(L)'
;MRAAIGAHLGVEVLDIQKFGIEASGGSTPLLVTCRDPEGDRQLFAKLYTQIHLRSDRWYKYGRTLLYGSLEDEVRWLSVKRLAEHEDYMMRLMRDADIPVPAPHGYITITPEREYLIITDFLAGAHEIGDEPLTDGVVDQALETVRLMWDGSVAHRDIKPGNVMVSGDQVFLIDTAFGIAQPSAWREAVDLANMLLILGLHVDPEVVYARALRWFSPQDVAEAFAATRAITIPTQLKGLLKAHEAETGVNLVQFYDDLTPPCEPISVQRWSARRIGLWLATVLGVLILVSLVIDNVLGRGFL
;
A
#
# COMPACT_ATOMS: atom_id res chain seq x y z
N MET A 1 -14.54 7.14 21.95
CA MET A 1 -14.57 7.18 20.47
C MET A 1 -15.62 8.14 19.93
N ARG A 2 -16.93 7.86 20.03
CA ARG A 2 -18.02 8.74 19.53
C ARG A 2 -17.86 10.21 19.93
N ALA A 3 -17.68 10.48 21.23
CA ALA A 3 -17.47 11.85 21.73
C ALA A 3 -16.22 12.54 21.15
N ALA A 4 -15.13 11.78 20.93
CA ALA A 4 -13.90 12.34 20.37
C ALA A 4 -14.07 12.70 18.89
N ILE A 5 -14.74 11.85 18.11
CA ILE A 5 -15.09 12.11 16.71
C ILE A 5 -16.01 13.33 16.62
N GLY A 6 -17.08 13.36 17.41
CA GLY A 6 -18.04 14.46 17.41
C GLY A 6 -17.42 15.81 17.79
N ALA A 7 -16.55 15.83 18.80
CA ALA A 7 -15.83 17.04 19.20
C ALA A 7 -14.83 17.53 18.14
N HIS A 8 -14.14 16.61 17.45
CA HIS A 8 -13.14 16.94 16.44
C HIS A 8 -13.77 17.48 15.15
N LEU A 9 -14.87 16.87 14.70
CA LEU A 9 -15.52 17.21 13.43
C LEU A 9 -16.70 18.18 13.59
N GLY A 10 -17.18 18.42 14.81
CA GLY A 10 -18.39 19.21 15.04
C GLY A 10 -19.68 18.53 14.57
N VAL A 11 -19.74 17.19 14.64
CA VAL A 11 -20.86 16.37 14.15
C VAL A 11 -21.49 15.49 15.24
N GLU A 12 -22.74 15.09 15.06
CA GLU A 12 -23.38 14.06 15.89
C GLU A 12 -23.03 12.66 15.34
N VAL A 13 -22.42 11.79 16.16
CA VAL A 13 -22.07 10.43 15.72
C VAL A 13 -23.22 9.45 16.01
N LEU A 14 -23.95 9.10 14.96
CA LEU A 14 -25.11 8.22 14.99
C LEU A 14 -24.72 6.75 15.13
N ASP A 15 -23.70 6.29 14.38
CA ASP A 15 -23.24 4.90 14.46
C ASP A 15 -21.75 4.70 14.16
N ILE A 16 -21.16 3.62 14.69
CA ILE A 16 -19.81 3.16 14.39
C ILE A 16 -19.82 1.64 14.24
N GLN A 17 -19.47 1.14 13.06
CA GLN A 17 -19.43 -0.28 12.75
C GLN A 17 -18.06 -0.66 12.18
N LYS A 18 -17.64 -1.91 12.37
CA LYS A 18 -16.47 -2.44 11.65
C LYS A 18 -16.85 -2.66 10.19
N PHE A 19 -15.94 -2.37 9.27
CA PHE A 19 -16.21 -2.41 7.84
C PHE A 19 -15.04 -3.06 7.10
N GLY A 20 -15.27 -4.05 6.22
CA GLY A 20 -14.18 -4.62 5.39
C GLY A 20 -13.04 -5.29 6.18
N ILE A 21 -13.38 -6.15 7.16
CA ILE A 21 -12.40 -6.74 8.10
C ILE A 21 -11.46 -7.75 7.40
N GLU A 22 -11.88 -8.34 6.28
CA GLU A 22 -11.20 -9.49 5.66
C GLU A 22 -9.78 -9.19 5.14
N ALA A 23 -9.43 -7.91 4.94
CA ALA A 23 -8.11 -7.50 4.41
C ALA A 23 -7.26 -6.62 5.35
N SER A 24 -7.74 -6.23 6.54
CA SER A 24 -7.05 -5.21 7.34
C SER A 24 -6.13 -5.78 8.42
N GLY A 25 -4.89 -6.11 8.04
CA GLY A 25 -3.84 -6.52 8.98
C GLY A 25 -3.13 -5.36 9.70
N GLY A 26 -3.25 -4.14 9.15
CA GLY A 26 -2.52 -2.95 9.60
C GLY A 26 -3.36 -1.96 10.42
N SER A 27 -4.68 -2.08 10.44
CA SER A 27 -5.58 -1.20 11.21
C SER A 27 -6.91 -1.92 11.47
N THR A 28 -7.81 -1.30 12.24
CA THR A 28 -9.22 -1.73 12.27
C THR A 28 -10.07 -0.71 11.50
N PRO A 29 -10.58 -1.07 10.31
CA PRO A 29 -11.43 -0.21 9.50
C PRO A 29 -12.84 -0.09 10.09
N LEU A 30 -13.34 1.14 10.12
CA LEU A 30 -14.62 1.51 10.70
C LEU A 30 -15.42 2.36 9.71
N LEU A 31 -16.71 2.09 9.63
CA LEU A 31 -17.70 2.98 9.01
C LEU A 31 -18.34 3.80 10.13
N VAL A 32 -18.30 5.12 9.99
CA VAL A 32 -18.86 6.07 10.95
C VAL A 32 -20.01 6.80 10.28
N THR A 33 -21.22 6.61 10.78
CA THR A 33 -22.40 7.37 10.34
C THR A 33 -22.55 8.57 11.27
N CYS A 34 -22.56 9.78 10.71
CA CYS A 34 -22.74 11.01 11.46
C CYS A 34 -23.78 11.92 10.81
N ARG A 35 -24.26 12.88 11.60
CA ARG A 35 -25.15 13.95 11.18
C ARG A 35 -24.45 15.28 11.38
N ASP A 36 -24.36 16.04 10.30
CA ASP A 36 -23.94 17.44 10.29
C ASP A 36 -25.15 18.34 9.92
N PRO A 37 -25.00 19.68 9.88
CA PRO A 37 -26.10 20.56 9.50
C PRO A 37 -26.63 20.37 8.06
N GLU A 38 -25.85 19.73 7.17
CA GLU A 38 -26.23 19.48 5.78
C GLU A 38 -26.96 18.14 5.61
N GLY A 39 -26.74 17.18 6.53
CA GLY A 39 -27.51 15.96 6.62
C GLY A 39 -26.75 14.79 7.24
N ASP A 40 -27.28 13.58 7.02
CA ASP A 40 -26.63 12.34 7.40
C ASP A 40 -25.57 11.99 6.35
N ARG A 41 -24.35 11.67 6.80
CA ARG A 41 -23.23 11.25 5.95
C ARG A 41 -22.47 10.09 6.57
N GLN A 42 -21.74 9.39 5.71
CA GLN A 42 -20.84 8.31 6.10
C GLN A 42 -19.38 8.76 5.96
N LEU A 43 -18.57 8.39 6.95
CA LEU A 43 -17.13 8.61 7.00
C LEU A 43 -16.43 7.28 7.17
N PHE A 44 -15.22 7.19 6.61
CA PHE A 44 -14.34 6.06 6.87
C PHE A 44 -13.36 6.42 7.97
N ALA A 45 -13.08 5.47 8.87
CA ALA A 45 -12.07 5.66 9.89
C ALA A 45 -11.17 4.43 10.05
N LYS A 46 -9.85 4.64 10.13
CA LYS A 46 -8.88 3.60 10.47
C LYS A 46 -8.44 3.72 11.92
N LEU A 47 -8.67 2.68 12.71
CA LEU A 47 -8.18 2.59 14.09
C LEU A 47 -6.80 1.94 14.13
N TYR A 48 -5.80 2.73 14.52
CA TYR A 48 -4.46 2.27 14.84
C TYR A 48 -4.30 1.98 16.31
N THR A 49 -3.69 0.83 16.63
CA THR A 49 -3.40 0.39 18.00
C THR A 49 -1.93 -0.03 18.12
N GLN A 50 -1.44 -0.24 19.34
CA GLN A 50 -0.09 -0.79 19.55
C GLN A 50 0.10 -2.19 18.94
N ILE A 51 -0.96 -2.99 18.84
CA ILE A 51 -0.89 -4.32 18.22
C ILE A 51 -0.61 -4.16 16.73
N HIS A 52 -1.30 -3.24 16.07
CA HIS A 52 -1.09 -2.93 14.66
C HIS A 52 0.34 -2.43 14.39
N LEU A 53 0.86 -1.54 15.25
CA LEU A 53 2.25 -1.06 15.14
C LEU A 53 3.27 -2.19 15.29
N ARG A 54 3.03 -3.16 16.18
CA ARG A 54 3.90 -4.33 16.33
C ARG A 54 3.85 -5.24 15.09
N SER A 55 2.65 -5.44 14.53
CA SER A 55 2.45 -6.20 13.29
C SER A 55 3.22 -5.55 12.12
N ASP A 56 3.07 -4.24 11.91
CA ASP A 56 3.81 -3.46 10.91
C ASP A 56 5.33 -3.58 11.09
N ARG A 57 5.81 -3.50 12.34
CA ARG A 57 7.23 -3.68 12.66
C ARG A 57 7.75 -5.08 12.30
N TRP A 58 6.98 -6.13 12.57
CA TRP A 58 7.34 -7.50 12.20
C TRP A 58 7.33 -7.70 10.69
N TYR A 59 6.31 -7.16 10.00
CA TYR A 59 6.25 -7.14 8.54
C TYR A 59 7.49 -6.48 7.93
N LYS A 60 7.82 -5.24 8.36
CA LYS A 60 9.01 -4.51 7.90
C LYS A 60 10.30 -5.23 8.27
N TYR A 61 10.37 -5.88 9.43
CA TYR A 61 11.53 -6.68 9.84
C TYR A 61 11.76 -7.88 8.91
N GLY A 62 10.72 -8.65 8.62
CA GLY A 62 10.77 -9.77 7.68
C GLY A 62 11.15 -9.32 6.28
N ARG A 63 10.56 -8.21 5.82
CA ARG A 63 10.90 -7.59 4.52
C ARG A 63 12.37 -7.17 4.47
N THR A 64 12.89 -6.50 5.50
CA THR A 64 14.30 -6.11 5.59
C THR A 64 15.25 -7.32 5.54
N LEU A 65 14.91 -8.45 6.18
CA LEU A 65 15.71 -9.67 6.12
C LEU A 65 15.75 -10.24 4.70
N LEU A 66 14.57 -10.57 4.17
CA LEU A 66 14.42 -11.21 2.87
C LEU A 66 14.98 -10.35 1.74
N TYR A 67 14.78 -9.03 1.82
CA TYR A 67 14.87 -8.14 0.67
C TYR A 67 15.82 -6.95 0.84
N GLY A 68 16.30 -6.69 2.06
CA GLY A 68 17.09 -5.51 2.40
C GLY A 68 16.22 -4.29 2.70
N SER A 69 16.83 -3.20 3.16
CA SER A 69 16.12 -1.92 3.23
C SER A 69 15.99 -1.38 1.82
N LEU A 70 14.80 -1.51 1.24
CA LEU A 70 14.41 -0.62 0.15
C LEU A 70 14.45 0.82 0.70
N GLU A 71 14.74 1.80 -0.13
CA GLU A 71 14.83 3.21 0.26
C GLU A 71 13.72 3.60 1.25
N ASP A 72 14.16 4.11 2.40
CA ASP A 72 13.38 4.60 3.54
C ASP A 72 12.19 3.73 4.00
N GLU A 73 12.47 2.49 4.41
CA GLU A 73 11.64 1.79 5.40
C GLU A 73 11.98 2.27 6.82
N VAL A 74 11.67 3.53 7.13
CA VAL A 74 11.78 4.05 8.49
C VAL A 74 10.73 3.35 9.36
N ARG A 75 11.19 2.73 10.46
CA ARG A 75 10.28 2.09 11.42
C ARG A 75 9.55 3.17 12.21
N TRP A 76 8.23 3.05 12.30
CA TRP A 76 7.44 3.95 13.13
C TRP A 76 7.79 3.77 14.61
N LEU A 77 8.17 4.86 15.27
CA LEU A 77 8.54 4.87 16.69
C LEU A 77 7.32 4.84 17.61
N SER A 78 6.16 5.30 17.15
CA SER A 78 4.90 5.29 17.90
C SER A 78 3.68 5.21 16.97
N VAL A 79 2.53 4.83 17.54
CA VAL A 79 1.24 4.81 16.83
C VAL A 79 0.87 6.21 16.33
N LYS A 80 1.20 7.24 17.13
CA LYS A 80 1.01 8.65 16.77
C LYS A 80 1.75 9.00 15.48
N ARG A 81 3.02 8.60 15.36
CA ARG A 81 3.84 8.90 14.18
C ARG A 81 3.33 8.23 12.91
N LEU A 82 2.81 7.02 13.03
CA LEU A 82 2.12 6.34 11.92
C LEU A 82 0.88 7.14 11.49
N ALA A 83 0.02 7.54 12.45
CA ALA A 83 -1.18 8.30 12.15
C ALA A 83 -0.89 9.68 11.55
N GLU A 84 0.11 10.40 12.09
CA GLU A 84 0.59 11.67 11.57
C GLU A 84 1.11 11.55 10.14
N HIS A 85 1.87 10.49 9.86
CA HIS A 85 2.43 10.27 8.53
C HIS A 85 1.37 10.00 7.49
N GLU A 86 0.42 9.11 7.77
CA GLU A 86 -0.64 8.81 6.80
C GLU A 86 -1.57 10.02 6.57
N ASP A 87 -1.93 10.79 7.62
CA ASP A 87 -2.67 12.06 7.43
C ASP A 87 -1.87 13.07 6.60
N TYR A 88 -0.57 13.21 6.85
CA TYR A 88 0.32 14.04 6.03
C TYR A 88 0.36 13.59 4.57
N MET A 89 0.52 12.29 4.32
CA MET A 89 0.59 11.75 2.96
C MET A 89 -0.72 11.97 2.20
N MET A 90 -1.89 11.79 2.82
CA MET A 90 -3.17 12.08 2.18
C MET A 90 -3.35 13.56 1.86
N ARG A 91 -2.92 14.46 2.76
CA ARG A 91 -2.96 15.90 2.52
C ARG A 91 -2.06 16.29 1.37
N LEU A 92 -0.82 15.79 1.37
CA LEU A 92 0.14 16.01 0.29
C LEU A 92 -0.38 15.49 -1.05
N MET A 93 -0.96 14.28 -1.07
CA MET A 93 -1.53 13.70 -2.27
C MET A 93 -2.69 14.55 -2.80
N ARG A 94 -3.60 14.98 -1.91
CA ARG A 94 -4.70 15.87 -2.27
C ARG A 94 -4.23 17.22 -2.80
N ASP A 95 -3.21 17.81 -2.19
CA ASP A 95 -2.63 19.10 -2.62
C ASP A 95 -1.93 18.99 -3.98
N ALA A 96 -1.52 17.78 -4.38
CA ALA A 96 -0.98 17.45 -5.70
C ALA A 96 -2.04 16.93 -6.68
N ASP A 97 -3.33 17.14 -6.38
CA ASP A 97 -4.49 16.67 -7.16
C ASP A 97 -4.58 15.13 -7.34
N ILE A 98 -3.78 14.35 -6.61
CA ILE A 98 -3.82 12.89 -6.63
C ILE A 98 -5.13 12.45 -5.95
N PRO A 99 -6.00 11.69 -6.64
CA PRO A 99 -7.28 11.26 -6.09
C PRO A 99 -7.12 10.37 -4.86
N VAL A 100 -7.43 10.91 -3.69
CA VAL A 100 -7.51 10.19 -2.41
C VAL A 100 -8.78 10.61 -1.67
N PRO A 101 -9.35 9.75 -0.79
CA PRO A 101 -10.43 10.18 0.09
C PRO A 101 -10.05 11.42 0.89
N ALA A 102 -10.93 12.42 0.96
CA ALA A 102 -10.60 13.68 1.62
C ALA A 102 -10.28 13.45 3.10
N PRO A 103 -9.09 13.85 3.60
CA PRO A 103 -8.71 13.62 4.98
C PRO A 103 -9.35 14.65 5.92
N HIS A 104 -9.94 14.17 7.02
CA HIS A 104 -10.53 14.98 8.09
C HIS A 104 -9.63 15.06 9.34
N GLY A 105 -8.38 14.63 9.21
CA GLY A 105 -7.41 14.62 10.31
C GLY A 105 -7.35 13.28 11.04
N TYR A 106 -6.54 13.29 12.10
CA TYR A 106 -6.40 12.16 13.01
C TYR A 106 -6.82 12.56 14.43
N ILE A 107 -7.40 11.60 15.16
CA ILE A 107 -7.95 11.80 16.50
C ILE A 107 -7.22 10.90 17.48
N THR A 108 -6.82 11.46 18.62
CA THR A 108 -6.31 10.67 19.74
C THR A 108 -7.49 10.06 20.51
N ILE A 109 -7.57 8.73 20.58
CA ILE A 109 -8.55 8.03 21.41
C ILE A 109 -7.96 7.77 22.79
N THR A 110 -6.79 7.12 22.81
CA THR A 110 -6.00 6.88 24.01
C THR A 110 -4.58 7.34 23.72
N PRO A 111 -4.05 8.37 24.42
CA PRO A 111 -2.72 8.89 24.17
C PRO A 111 -1.66 7.78 24.09
N GLU A 112 -0.82 7.85 23.07
CA GLU A 112 0.27 6.89 22.78
C GLU A 112 -0.16 5.43 22.52
N ARG A 113 -1.47 5.15 22.45
CA ARG A 113 -1.98 3.78 22.27
C ARG A 113 -2.92 3.64 21.09
N GLU A 114 -3.86 4.56 20.93
CA GLU A 114 -4.96 4.44 20.00
C GLU A 114 -5.23 5.76 19.29
N TYR A 115 -5.17 5.72 17.97
CA TYR A 115 -5.41 6.86 17.10
C TYR A 115 -6.37 6.47 15.98
N LEU A 116 -7.26 7.37 15.61
CA LEU A 116 -8.09 7.25 14.42
C LEU A 116 -7.55 8.17 13.34
N ILE A 117 -7.59 7.71 12.10
CA ILE A 117 -7.57 8.59 10.92
C ILE A 117 -8.97 8.59 10.34
N ILE A 118 -9.48 9.75 9.94
CA ILE A 118 -10.82 9.88 9.37
C ILE A 118 -10.72 10.47 7.96
N THR A 119 -11.46 9.88 7.03
CA THR A 119 -11.59 10.36 5.66
C THR A 119 -13.05 10.34 5.21
N ASP A 120 -13.33 10.92 4.05
CA ASP A 120 -14.57 10.63 3.33
C ASP A 120 -14.70 9.12 3.08
N PHE A 121 -15.94 8.64 3.14
CA PHE A 121 -16.28 7.29 2.72
C PHE A 121 -16.58 7.30 1.22
N LEU A 122 -15.87 6.46 0.46
CA LEU A 122 -16.10 6.29 -0.98
C LEU A 122 -17.33 5.38 -1.20
N ALA A 123 -18.52 5.95 -1.05
CA ALA A 123 -19.77 5.22 -1.19
C ALA A 123 -19.93 4.64 -2.61
N GLY A 124 -20.15 3.32 -2.69
CA GLY A 124 -20.30 2.62 -3.96
C GLY A 124 -19.00 2.39 -4.73
N ALA A 125 -17.84 2.69 -4.14
CA ALA A 125 -16.57 2.33 -4.74
C ALA A 125 -16.23 0.85 -4.48
N HIS A 126 -15.58 0.20 -5.45
CA HIS A 126 -15.12 -1.20 -5.38
C HIS A 126 -13.61 -1.29 -5.68
N GLU A 127 -12.96 -2.42 -5.35
CA GLU A 127 -11.54 -2.60 -5.67
C GLU A 127 -11.37 -2.72 -7.18
N ILE A 128 -10.31 -2.15 -7.74
CA ILE A 128 -10.05 -2.25 -9.17
C ILE A 128 -9.96 -3.72 -9.61
N GLY A 129 -10.75 -4.08 -10.61
CA GLY A 129 -10.87 -5.46 -11.10
C GLY A 129 -12.07 -6.24 -10.59
N ASP A 130 -12.80 -5.73 -9.58
CA ASP A 130 -14.08 -6.33 -9.17
C ASP A 130 -15.16 -6.22 -10.26
N GLU A 131 -15.08 -5.17 -11.08
CA GLU A 131 -15.92 -4.94 -12.26
C GLU A 131 -15.07 -4.73 -13.53
N PRO A 132 -15.63 -4.98 -14.73
CA PRO A 132 -14.93 -4.70 -15.99
C PRO A 132 -14.47 -3.25 -16.09
N LEU A 133 -13.19 -3.05 -16.42
CA LEU A 133 -12.61 -1.71 -16.51
C LEU A 133 -13.06 -1.01 -17.80
N THR A 134 -13.54 0.23 -17.67
CA THR A 134 -13.79 1.11 -18.82
C THR A 134 -12.49 1.74 -19.28
N ASP A 135 -12.48 2.23 -20.53
CA ASP A 135 -11.37 3.04 -21.05
C ASP A 135 -11.07 4.29 -20.18
N GLY A 136 -12.11 4.88 -19.58
CA GLY A 136 -11.99 6.04 -18.68
C GLY A 136 -11.25 5.69 -17.39
N VAL A 137 -11.58 4.55 -16.78
CA VAL A 137 -10.88 4.04 -15.58
C VAL A 137 -9.41 3.75 -15.89
N VAL A 138 -9.12 3.13 -17.04
CA VAL A 138 -7.73 2.85 -17.47
C VAL A 138 -6.95 4.16 -17.64
N ASP A 139 -7.52 5.13 -18.36
CA ASP A 139 -6.85 6.41 -18.60
C ASP A 139 -6.62 7.18 -17.30
N GLN A 140 -7.58 7.19 -16.37
CA GLN A 140 -7.45 7.89 -15.10
C GLN A 140 -6.53 7.19 -14.10
N ALA A 141 -6.45 5.85 -14.12
CA ALA A 141 -5.47 5.12 -13.32
C ALA A 141 -4.03 5.48 -13.74
N LEU A 142 -3.79 5.62 -15.04
CA LEU A 142 -2.49 6.07 -15.58
C LEU A 142 -2.22 7.55 -15.27
N GLU A 143 -3.23 8.42 -15.41
CA GLU A 143 -3.16 9.82 -15.01
C GLU A 143 -2.83 9.96 -13.52
N THR A 144 -3.42 9.12 -12.67
CA THR A 144 -3.14 9.11 -11.22
C THR A 144 -1.66 8.82 -10.94
N VAL A 145 -1.03 7.90 -11.68
CA VAL A 145 0.42 7.67 -11.57
C VAL A 145 1.22 8.87 -12.07
N ARG A 146 0.76 9.54 -13.14
CA ARG A 146 1.40 10.76 -13.63
C ARG A 146 1.37 11.88 -12.59
N LEU A 147 0.22 12.09 -11.96
CA LEU A 147 0.06 13.06 -10.86
C LEU A 147 0.98 12.73 -9.67
N MET A 148 1.17 11.45 -9.36
CA MET A 148 2.16 11.03 -8.35
C MET A 148 3.58 11.48 -8.70
N TRP A 149 4.02 11.31 -9.96
CA TRP A 149 5.34 11.76 -10.41
C TRP A 149 5.46 13.29 -10.39
N ASP A 150 4.45 13.99 -10.90
CA ASP A 150 4.42 15.46 -10.92
C ASP A 150 4.41 16.06 -9.50
N GLY A 151 3.72 15.40 -8.56
CA GLY A 151 3.69 15.75 -7.15
C GLY A 151 4.94 15.32 -6.36
N SER A 152 5.88 14.60 -6.99
CA SER A 152 7.01 13.95 -6.30
C SER A 152 6.55 13.10 -5.11
N VAL A 153 5.61 12.20 -5.35
CA VAL A 153 5.02 11.29 -4.36
C VAL A 153 5.08 9.87 -4.89
N ALA A 154 5.42 8.91 -4.02
CA ALA A 154 5.22 7.48 -4.31
C ALA A 154 4.28 6.88 -3.27
N HIS A 155 3.31 6.08 -3.71
CA HIS A 155 2.40 5.34 -2.85
C HIS A 155 3.09 4.13 -2.21
N ARG A 156 3.98 3.46 -2.97
CA ARG A 156 4.78 2.29 -2.56
C ARG A 156 4.01 1.01 -2.20
N ASP A 157 2.71 0.99 -2.44
CA ASP A 157 1.86 -0.18 -2.21
C ASP A 157 0.69 -0.21 -3.19
N ILE A 158 0.96 0.14 -4.46
CA ILE A 158 -0.01 0.01 -5.55
C ILE A 158 -0.33 -1.47 -5.76
N LYS A 159 -1.56 -1.85 -5.44
CA LYS A 159 -2.14 -3.20 -5.55
C LYS A 159 -3.66 -3.06 -5.71
N PRO A 160 -4.39 -4.09 -6.18
CA PRO A 160 -5.83 -3.99 -6.42
C PRO A 160 -6.62 -3.44 -5.22
N GLY A 161 -6.36 -3.94 -4.01
CA GLY A 161 -7.07 -3.49 -2.81
C GLY A 161 -6.73 -2.09 -2.30
N ASN A 162 -5.81 -1.37 -2.96
CA ASN A 162 -5.49 0.02 -2.66
C ASN A 162 -5.91 1.00 -3.78
N VAL A 163 -6.53 0.49 -4.84
CA VAL A 163 -7.01 1.29 -5.97
C VAL A 163 -8.51 1.06 -6.06
N MET A 164 -9.28 2.09 -5.70
CA MET A 164 -10.74 2.05 -5.66
C MET A 164 -11.31 2.69 -6.91
N VAL A 165 -12.41 2.15 -7.43
CA VAL A 165 -13.11 2.66 -8.61
C VAL A 165 -14.55 3.01 -8.25
N SER A 166 -15.01 4.20 -8.65
CA SER A 166 -16.39 4.66 -8.52
C SER A 166 -16.82 5.35 -9.80
N GLY A 167 -17.62 4.67 -10.63
CA GLY A 167 -17.86 5.13 -12.01
C GLY A 167 -16.55 5.17 -12.78
N ASP A 168 -16.25 6.28 -13.44
CA ASP A 168 -14.96 6.53 -14.09
C ASP A 168 -13.94 7.22 -13.16
N GLN A 169 -14.17 7.24 -11.83
CA GLN A 169 -13.25 7.83 -10.86
C GLN A 169 -12.39 6.77 -10.16
N VAL A 170 -11.08 6.95 -10.18
CA VAL A 170 -10.06 6.15 -9.50
C VAL A 170 -9.59 6.89 -8.26
N PHE A 171 -9.48 6.19 -7.14
CA PHE A 171 -8.97 6.73 -5.87
C PHE A 171 -7.88 5.80 -5.32
N LEU A 172 -6.80 6.38 -4.80
CA LEU A 172 -5.81 5.64 -4.01
C LEU A 172 -6.20 5.67 -2.53
N ILE A 173 -6.07 4.51 -1.88
CA ILE A 173 -6.27 4.36 -0.44
C ILE A 173 -5.07 3.68 0.20
N ASP A 174 -4.94 3.80 1.52
CA ASP A 174 -3.84 3.19 2.29
C ASP A 174 -2.45 3.78 2.00
N THR A 175 -2.35 5.09 2.22
CA THR A 175 -1.16 5.91 1.96
C THR A 175 -0.09 5.81 3.06
N ALA A 176 -0.26 4.92 4.05
CA ALA A 176 0.64 4.78 5.20
C ALA A 176 2.08 4.38 4.82
N PHE A 177 2.27 3.78 3.64
CA PHE A 177 3.59 3.45 3.09
C PHE A 177 4.16 4.53 2.17
N GLY A 178 3.36 5.55 1.83
CA GLY A 178 3.74 6.58 0.89
C GLY A 178 4.91 7.42 1.38
N ILE A 179 5.61 8.03 0.42
CA ILE A 179 6.72 8.95 0.68
C ILE A 179 6.64 10.17 -0.24
N ALA A 180 7.10 11.29 0.28
CA ALA A 180 7.40 12.48 -0.51
C ALA A 180 8.85 12.41 -1.03
N GLN A 181 9.11 13.05 -2.16
CA GLN A 181 10.42 13.09 -2.82
C GLN A 181 11.01 11.68 -2.99
N PRO A 182 10.27 10.75 -3.62
CA PRO A 182 10.81 9.44 -3.95
C PRO A 182 11.97 9.57 -4.93
N SER A 183 12.82 8.56 -4.98
CA SER A 183 13.72 8.40 -6.12
C SER A 183 12.96 7.91 -7.36
N ALA A 184 13.54 8.11 -8.54
CA ALA A 184 12.97 7.67 -9.81
C ALA A 184 12.62 6.16 -9.83
N TRP A 185 13.40 5.30 -9.15
CA TRP A 185 13.08 3.86 -9.13
C TRP A 185 11.78 3.56 -8.35
N ARG A 186 11.44 4.35 -7.32
CA ARG A 186 10.19 4.17 -6.56
C ARG A 186 8.97 4.58 -7.39
N GLU A 187 9.09 5.68 -8.11
CA GLU A 187 8.11 6.14 -9.08
C GLU A 187 7.86 5.09 -10.17
N ALA A 188 8.94 4.51 -10.71
CA ALA A 188 8.89 3.45 -11.71
C ALA A 188 8.19 2.17 -11.21
N VAL A 189 8.38 1.79 -9.94
CA VAL A 189 7.70 0.62 -9.35
C VAL A 189 6.20 0.82 -9.20
N ASP A 190 5.76 2.00 -8.80
CA ASP A 190 4.32 2.30 -8.71
C ASP A 190 3.67 2.29 -10.10
N LEU A 191 4.36 2.78 -11.14
CA LEU A 191 3.93 2.67 -12.53
C LEU A 191 3.80 1.21 -12.97
N ALA A 192 4.83 0.39 -12.79
CA ALA A 192 4.77 -1.02 -13.19
C ALA A 192 3.65 -1.79 -12.48
N ASN A 193 3.48 -1.57 -11.18
CA ASN A 193 2.40 -2.21 -10.43
C ASN A 193 1.02 -1.78 -10.98
N MET A 194 0.83 -0.51 -11.35
CA MET A 194 -0.41 -0.06 -11.99
C MET A 194 -0.62 -0.72 -13.36
N LEU A 195 0.40 -0.78 -14.22
CA LEU A 195 0.32 -1.42 -15.54
C LEU A 195 -0.02 -2.92 -15.44
N LEU A 196 0.53 -3.60 -14.43
CA LEU A 196 0.21 -4.99 -14.14
C LEU A 196 -1.24 -5.17 -13.66
N ILE A 197 -1.75 -4.27 -12.82
CA ILE A 197 -3.15 -4.30 -12.37
C ILE A 197 -4.11 -4.13 -13.56
N LEU A 198 -3.82 -3.17 -14.43
CA LEU A 198 -4.63 -2.90 -15.63
C LEU A 198 -4.56 -4.07 -16.62
N GLY A 199 -3.36 -4.62 -16.85
CA GLY A 199 -3.13 -5.76 -17.74
C GLY A 199 -3.77 -7.08 -17.31
N LEU A 200 -4.18 -7.20 -16.03
CA LEU A 200 -4.97 -8.35 -15.57
C LEU A 200 -6.39 -8.36 -16.14
N HIS A 201 -6.92 -7.19 -16.53
CA HIS A 201 -8.33 -7.02 -16.90
C HIS A 201 -8.53 -6.50 -18.33
N VAL A 202 -7.51 -5.86 -18.89
CA VAL A 202 -7.51 -5.25 -20.23
C VAL A 202 -6.34 -5.82 -21.01
N ASP A 203 -6.50 -5.95 -22.33
CA ASP A 203 -5.43 -6.38 -23.24
C ASP A 203 -4.15 -5.55 -22.95
N PRO A 204 -3.02 -6.19 -22.61
CA PRO A 204 -1.81 -5.49 -22.22
C PRO A 204 -1.23 -4.62 -23.34
N GLU A 205 -1.48 -4.91 -24.63
CA GLU A 205 -1.09 -4.00 -25.73
C GLU A 205 -1.87 -2.69 -25.67
N VAL A 206 -3.17 -2.77 -25.35
CA VAL A 206 -4.04 -1.59 -25.20
C VAL A 206 -3.61 -0.77 -23.99
N VAL A 207 -3.30 -1.42 -22.86
CA VAL A 207 -2.78 -0.75 -21.66
C VAL A 207 -1.46 -0.04 -21.97
N TYR A 208 -0.53 -0.71 -22.65
CA TYR A 208 0.75 -0.11 -23.05
C TYR A 208 0.54 1.11 -23.96
N ALA A 209 -0.29 0.99 -25.01
CA ALA A 209 -0.58 2.10 -25.92
C ALA A 209 -1.20 3.31 -25.20
N ARG A 210 -2.04 3.08 -24.18
CA ARG A 210 -2.61 4.14 -23.34
C ARG A 210 -1.57 4.75 -22.40
N ALA A 211 -0.68 3.94 -21.81
CA ALA A 211 0.41 4.41 -20.97
C ALA A 211 1.34 5.37 -21.73
N LEU A 212 1.59 5.12 -23.01
CA LEU A 212 2.40 5.99 -23.88
C LEU A 212 1.83 7.39 -24.13
N ARG A 213 0.59 7.67 -23.70
CA ARG A 213 0.02 9.03 -23.70
C ARG A 213 0.59 9.90 -22.58
N TRP A 214 1.10 9.28 -21.52
CA TRP A 214 1.56 9.94 -20.29
C TRP A 214 3.04 9.71 -20.00
N PHE A 215 3.56 8.55 -20.41
CA PHE A 215 4.91 8.07 -20.14
C PHE A 215 5.64 7.79 -21.44
N SER A 216 6.95 8.01 -21.46
CA SER A 216 7.78 7.60 -22.58
C SER A 216 7.96 6.08 -22.61
N PRO A 217 8.32 5.47 -23.76
CA PRO A 217 8.67 4.06 -23.80
C PRO A 217 9.82 3.70 -22.83
N GLN A 218 10.73 4.64 -22.59
CA GLN A 218 11.84 4.48 -21.66
C GLN A 218 11.35 4.44 -20.20
N ASP A 219 10.38 5.26 -19.83
CA ASP A 219 9.78 5.25 -18.49
C ASP A 219 9.13 3.88 -18.18
N VAL A 220 8.43 3.32 -19.16
CA VAL A 220 7.83 1.98 -19.04
C VAL A 220 8.92 0.90 -18.96
N ALA A 221 9.98 1.01 -19.78
CA ALA A 221 11.13 0.10 -19.71
C ALA A 221 11.80 0.12 -18.33
N GLU A 222 11.99 1.31 -17.74
CA GLU A 222 12.54 1.48 -16.40
C GLU A 222 11.60 0.92 -15.33
N ALA A 223 10.28 1.06 -15.50
CA ALA A 223 9.27 0.46 -14.63
C ALA A 223 9.43 -1.07 -14.56
N PHE A 224 9.58 -1.74 -15.70
CA PHE A 224 9.75 -3.20 -15.73
C PHE A 224 11.18 -3.65 -15.36
N ALA A 225 12.21 -2.87 -15.66
CA ALA A 225 13.58 -3.11 -15.18
C ALA A 225 13.71 -2.96 -13.64
N ALA A 226 12.90 -2.09 -13.03
CA ALA A 226 12.77 -1.94 -11.57
C ALA A 226 11.87 -3.02 -10.94
N THR A 227 11.01 -3.65 -11.75
CA THR A 227 10.00 -4.60 -11.27
C THR A 227 10.55 -6.00 -11.23
N ARG A 228 10.89 -6.45 -10.02
CA ARG A 228 11.25 -7.84 -9.74
C ARG A 228 10.20 -8.46 -8.84
N ALA A 229 10.25 -9.78 -8.66
CA ALA A 229 9.41 -10.50 -7.68
C ALA A 229 9.48 -9.94 -6.24
N ILE A 230 10.30 -8.93 -5.94
CA ILE A 230 10.42 -8.28 -4.64
C ILE A 230 9.56 -7.01 -4.51
N THR A 231 9.29 -6.33 -5.62
CA THR A 231 8.60 -5.03 -5.67
C THR A 231 7.10 -5.18 -5.93
N ILE A 232 6.69 -6.32 -6.50
CA ILE A 232 5.27 -6.64 -6.71
C ILE A 232 4.62 -7.06 -5.37
N PRO A 233 3.51 -6.42 -4.94
CA PRO A 233 2.79 -6.80 -3.72
C PRO A 233 2.23 -8.23 -3.77
N THR A 234 2.04 -8.86 -2.60
CA THR A 234 1.61 -10.27 -2.51
C THR A 234 0.26 -10.55 -3.18
N GLN A 235 -0.73 -9.65 -3.00
CA GLN A 235 -2.03 -9.76 -3.66
C GLN A 235 -1.86 -9.81 -5.19
N LEU A 236 -1.14 -8.83 -5.75
CA LEU A 236 -0.88 -8.75 -7.18
C LEU A 236 -0.09 -9.97 -7.70
N LYS A 237 0.91 -10.46 -6.97
CA LYS A 237 1.62 -11.70 -7.35
C LYS A 237 0.70 -12.91 -7.46
N GLY A 238 -0.27 -13.04 -6.55
CA GLY A 238 -1.23 -14.14 -6.58
C GLY A 238 -2.08 -14.10 -7.85
N LEU A 239 -2.59 -12.91 -8.18
CA LEU A 239 -3.41 -12.69 -9.37
C LEU A 239 -2.61 -12.88 -10.66
N LEU A 240 -1.37 -12.38 -10.73
CA LEU A 240 -0.49 -12.59 -11.90
C LEU A 240 -0.23 -14.07 -12.18
N LYS A 241 -0.01 -14.87 -11.12
CA LYS A 241 0.18 -16.32 -11.28
C LYS A 241 -1.08 -17.03 -11.73
N ALA A 242 -2.25 -16.63 -11.22
CA ALA A 242 -3.53 -17.18 -11.66
C ALA A 242 -3.79 -16.82 -13.13
N HIS A 243 -3.59 -15.57 -13.50
CA HIS A 243 -3.71 -15.08 -14.87
C HIS A 243 -2.77 -15.81 -15.83
N GLU A 244 -1.49 -16.00 -15.46
CA GLU A 244 -0.52 -16.75 -16.27
C GLU A 244 -0.94 -18.22 -16.43
N ALA A 245 -1.49 -18.84 -15.38
CA ALA A 245 -1.99 -20.21 -15.46
C ALA A 245 -3.24 -20.35 -16.35
N GLU A 246 -4.09 -19.33 -16.40
CA GLU A 246 -5.33 -19.31 -17.18
C GLU A 246 -5.10 -18.96 -18.65
N THR A 247 -4.26 -17.95 -18.92
CA THR A 247 -4.06 -17.37 -20.25
C THR A 247 -2.78 -17.85 -20.94
N GLY A 248 -1.81 -18.36 -20.17
CA GLY A 248 -0.45 -18.64 -20.64
C GLY A 248 0.42 -17.39 -20.81
N VAL A 249 -0.09 -16.20 -20.46
CA VAL A 249 0.63 -14.93 -20.64
C VAL A 249 1.29 -14.51 -19.33
N ASN A 250 2.61 -14.37 -19.36
CA ASN A 250 3.36 -13.75 -18.27
C ASN A 250 3.40 -12.23 -18.48
N LEU A 251 2.51 -11.49 -17.81
CA LEU A 251 2.39 -10.04 -18.00
C LEU A 251 3.68 -9.26 -17.72
N VAL A 252 4.51 -9.71 -16.77
CA VAL A 252 5.79 -9.04 -16.48
C VAL A 252 6.73 -9.17 -17.69
N GLN A 253 6.88 -10.39 -18.22
CA GLN A 253 7.69 -10.62 -19.42
C GLN A 253 7.10 -9.94 -20.65
N PHE A 254 5.77 -9.95 -20.79
CA PHE A 254 5.08 -9.34 -21.91
C PHE A 254 5.40 -7.85 -22.04
N TYR A 255 5.30 -7.10 -20.94
CA TYR A 255 5.64 -5.68 -20.96
C TYR A 255 7.15 -5.44 -21.11
N ASP A 256 8.00 -6.28 -20.50
CA ASP A 256 9.46 -6.22 -20.71
C ASP A 256 9.80 -6.33 -22.20
N ASP A 257 9.21 -7.30 -22.90
CA ASP A 257 9.40 -7.55 -24.34
C ASP A 257 8.85 -6.41 -25.24
N LEU A 258 7.82 -5.68 -24.79
CA LEU A 258 7.24 -4.55 -25.52
C LEU A 258 8.04 -3.25 -25.39
N THR A 259 8.98 -3.19 -24.45
CA THR A 259 9.73 -1.98 -24.12
C THR A 259 11.15 -1.99 -24.69
N PRO A 260 11.79 -0.82 -24.90
CA PRO A 260 13.20 -0.76 -25.24
C PRO A 260 14.08 -1.50 -24.22
N PRO A 261 15.21 -2.10 -24.62
CA PRO A 261 16.10 -2.76 -23.69
C PRO A 261 16.58 -1.82 -22.58
N CYS A 262 16.40 -2.23 -21.32
CA CYS A 262 16.83 -1.47 -20.15
C CYS A 262 17.62 -2.37 -19.19
N GLU A 263 18.73 -1.87 -18.65
CA GLU A 263 19.54 -2.66 -17.72
C GLU A 263 18.77 -2.90 -16.40
N PRO A 264 18.73 -4.13 -15.88
CA PRO A 264 18.00 -4.42 -14.67
C PRO A 264 18.50 -3.60 -13.48
N ILE A 265 17.61 -2.84 -12.85
CA ILE A 265 17.97 -1.99 -11.72
C ILE A 265 18.23 -2.88 -10.49
N SER A 266 19.38 -2.69 -9.84
CA SER A 266 19.73 -3.43 -8.64
C SER A 266 18.98 -2.86 -7.43
N VAL A 267 17.91 -3.55 -7.05
CA VAL A 267 17.04 -3.19 -5.92
C VAL A 267 17.69 -3.57 -4.57
N GLN A 268 18.61 -4.53 -4.54
CA GLN A 268 19.21 -5.05 -3.30
C GLN A 268 20.61 -4.48 -3.05
N ARG A 269 20.74 -3.63 -2.02
CA ARG A 269 22.05 -3.24 -1.48
C ARG A 269 22.29 -3.98 -0.15
N TRP A 270 23.32 -4.82 -0.10
CA TRP A 270 23.75 -5.44 1.16
C TRP A 270 24.39 -4.37 2.05
N SER A 271 23.80 -4.11 3.22
CA SER A 271 24.40 -3.26 4.24
C SER A 271 24.95 -4.10 5.38
N ALA A 272 25.99 -3.60 6.07
CA ALA A 272 26.52 -4.23 7.29
C ALA A 272 25.40 -4.48 8.32
N ARG A 273 24.42 -3.56 8.40
CA ARG A 273 23.21 -3.71 9.22
C ARG A 273 22.39 -4.94 8.83
N ARG A 274 22.19 -5.20 7.53
CA ARG A 274 21.45 -6.38 7.04
C ARG A 274 22.18 -7.68 7.35
N ILE A 275 23.50 -7.69 7.17
CA ILE A 275 24.34 -8.85 7.51
C ILE A 275 24.24 -9.15 9.00
N GLY A 276 24.39 -8.13 9.85
CA GLY A 276 24.23 -8.26 11.29
C GLY A 276 22.84 -8.76 11.71
N LEU A 277 21.78 -8.26 11.06
CA LEU A 277 20.39 -8.70 11.32
C LEU A 277 20.19 -10.18 10.99
N TRP A 278 20.74 -10.64 9.86
CA TRP A 278 20.71 -12.05 9.47
C TRP A 278 21.45 -12.93 10.48
N LEU A 279 22.67 -12.56 10.85
CA LEU A 279 23.46 -13.28 11.84
C LEU A 279 22.74 -13.39 13.19
N ALA A 280 22.16 -12.29 13.66
CA ALA A 280 21.39 -12.26 14.90
C ALA A 280 20.13 -13.12 14.82
N THR A 281 19.42 -13.11 13.69
CA THR A 281 18.22 -13.92 13.48
C THR A 281 18.55 -15.41 13.46
N VAL A 282 19.59 -15.80 12.72
CA VAL A 282 20.07 -17.20 12.69
C VAL A 282 20.50 -17.65 14.09
N LEU A 283 21.27 -16.84 14.81
CA LEU A 283 21.66 -17.15 16.18
C LEU A 283 20.45 -17.32 17.11
N GLY A 284 19.46 -16.42 17.01
CA GLY A 284 18.23 -16.50 17.79
C GLY A 284 17.41 -17.76 17.49
N VAL A 285 17.30 -18.15 16.21
CA VAL A 285 16.65 -19.40 15.80
C VAL A 285 17.40 -20.62 16.34
N LEU A 286 18.74 -20.63 16.27
CA LEU A 286 19.55 -21.72 16.81
C LEU A 286 19.37 -21.86 18.33
N ILE A 287 19.33 -20.75 19.06
CA ILE A 287 19.05 -20.76 20.51
C ILE A 287 17.64 -21.30 20.78
N LEU A 288 16.63 -20.84 20.04
CA LEU A 288 15.26 -21.30 20.22
C LEU A 288 15.12 -22.81 19.93
N VAL A 289 15.73 -23.28 18.85
CA VAL A 289 15.76 -24.70 18.49
C VAL A 289 16.47 -25.51 19.59
N SER A 290 17.60 -25.03 20.11
CA SER A 290 18.28 -25.67 21.25
C SER A 290 17.35 -25.77 22.45
N LEU A 291 16.68 -24.68 22.84
CA LEU A 291 15.74 -24.66 23.96
C LEU A 291 14.56 -25.62 23.76
N VAL A 292 14.02 -25.70 22.54
CA VAL A 292 12.94 -26.66 22.21
C VAL A 292 13.46 -28.09 22.30
N ILE A 293 14.64 -28.39 21.77
CA ILE A 293 15.27 -29.71 21.84
C ILE A 293 15.51 -30.10 23.30
N ASP A 294 16.08 -29.20 24.10
CA ASP A 294 16.35 -29.45 25.52
C ASP A 294 15.06 -29.69 26.32
N ASN A 295 14.00 -28.93 26.03
CA ASN A 295 12.67 -29.11 26.64
C ASN A 295 12.03 -30.45 26.24
N VAL A 296 12.07 -30.82 24.96
CA VAL A 296 11.52 -32.10 24.46
C VAL A 296 12.31 -33.31 24.97
N LEU A 297 13.63 -33.18 25.13
CA LEU A 297 14.50 -34.23 25.67
C LEU A 297 14.46 -34.33 27.20
N GLY A 298 13.58 -33.59 27.88
CA GLY A 298 13.40 -33.66 29.33
C GLY A 298 14.56 -33.07 30.14
N ARG A 299 15.45 -32.31 29.50
CA ARG A 299 16.49 -31.52 30.18
C ARG A 299 15.90 -30.16 30.52
N GLY A 300 14.91 -30.15 31.42
CA GLY A 300 14.29 -28.91 31.88
C GLY A 300 15.33 -27.95 32.46
N PHE A 301 15.33 -26.70 32.00
CA PHE A 301 15.99 -25.61 32.70
C PHE A 301 15.25 -25.39 34.04
N LEU A 302 15.91 -25.73 35.14
CA LEU A 302 15.81 -24.98 36.40
C LEU A 302 16.74 -23.77 36.31
#